data_AF-A0A7L3WYP6-F1
#
_entry.id   AF-A0A7L3WYP6-F1
#
_cell.length_a   1.000
_cell.length_b   1.000
_cell.length_c   1.000
_cell.angle_alpha   90.00
_cell.angle_beta   90.00
_cell.angle_gamma   90.00
#
_symmetry.space_group_name_H-M   'P 1'
#
loop_
_entity.id
_entity.type
_entity.pdbx_description
1 polymer ?
#
loop_
_entity_poly.entity_id
_entity_poly.type
_entity_poly.pdbx_seq_one_letter_code
_entity_poly.pdbx_strand_id
1 'polypeptide(L)'
;REMEEKVTLLNGPNKRPRSSTVNEAPIAVVTSRTSEVYVWGGGKSTPQKLDAIKSGCSARQVCAGNTHFAVVTVEKELYTWVNMQGGTKLHGQLGHGDRASYRQPKHVEKLQGKAIRQVSCGDDFTVCITGE
;
A
#
# COMPACT_ATOMS: atom_id res chain seq x y z
N ARG A 1 27.72 53.12 -13.09
CA ARG A 1 29.18 52.98 -13.07
C ARG A 1 29.73 52.29 -11.81
N GLU A 2 29.74 52.90 -10.61
CA GLU A 2 30.19 52.19 -9.38
C GLU A 2 29.32 50.97 -8.98
N MET A 3 28.02 51.04 -9.27
CA MET A 3 27.09 49.96 -8.95
C MET A 3 27.26 48.73 -9.86
N GLU A 4 27.72 48.92 -11.11
CA GLU A 4 27.94 47.83 -12.07
C GLU A 4 29.25 47.08 -11.83
N GLU A 5 30.28 47.77 -11.30
CA GLU A 5 31.55 47.16 -10.89
C GLU A 5 31.39 46.27 -9.65
N LYS A 6 30.49 46.64 -8.72
CA LYS A 6 30.18 45.78 -7.56
C LYS A 6 29.40 44.52 -7.95
N VAL A 7 28.52 44.60 -8.95
CA VAL A 7 27.75 43.45 -9.46
C VAL A 7 28.65 42.45 -10.18
N THR A 8 29.67 42.93 -10.91
CA THR A 8 30.64 42.07 -11.60
C THR A 8 31.61 41.37 -10.63
N LEU A 9 31.97 42.01 -9.51
CA LEU A 9 32.74 41.38 -8.43
C LEU A 9 31.95 40.31 -7.66
N LEU A 10 30.65 40.51 -7.45
CA LEU A 10 29.80 39.56 -6.71
C LEU A 10 29.43 38.32 -7.54
N ASN A 11 29.37 38.44 -8.87
CA ASN A 11 29.04 37.34 -9.78
C ASN A 11 30.28 36.59 -10.32
N GLY A 12 31.49 36.94 -9.86
CA GLY A 12 32.70 36.20 -10.17
C GLY A 12 32.65 34.77 -9.60
N PRO A 13 33.15 33.74 -10.32
CA PRO A 13 33.13 32.38 -9.83
C PRO A 13 34.04 32.25 -8.60
N ASN A 14 33.41 32.24 -7.43
CA ASN A 14 34.06 32.08 -6.14
C ASN A 14 34.54 30.61 -6.00
N LYS A 15 35.65 30.26 -6.64
CA LYS A 15 36.29 28.95 -6.50
C LYS A 15 36.94 28.85 -5.12
N ARG A 16 36.15 28.48 -4.11
CA ARG A 16 36.70 27.92 -2.88
C ARG A 16 37.05 26.45 -3.14
N PRO A 17 38.30 26.00 -2.96
CA PRO A 17 38.59 24.57 -2.93
C PRO A 17 37.99 24.00 -1.63
N ARG A 18 36.87 23.29 -1.72
CA ARG A 18 36.37 22.49 -0.59
C ARG A 18 37.11 21.16 -0.59
N SER A 19 38.18 21.10 0.20
CA SER A 19 38.69 19.84 0.71
C SER A 19 37.73 19.32 1.76
N SER A 20 37.03 18.23 1.47
CA SER A 20 36.49 17.33 2.48
C SER A 20 36.08 16.03 1.81
N THR A 21 36.90 14.99 1.97
CA THR A 21 36.48 13.59 1.83
C THR A 21 35.46 13.29 2.92
N VAL A 22 34.18 13.55 2.64
CA VAL A 22 33.08 12.99 3.42
C VAL A 22 32.64 11.75 2.67
N ASN A 23 33.09 10.59 3.13
CA ASN A 23 32.51 9.32 2.73
C ASN A 23 31.16 9.19 3.46
N GLU A 24 30.16 9.94 2.99
CA GLU A 24 28.79 9.85 3.50
C GLU A 24 28.16 8.62 2.82
N ALA A 25 28.38 7.46 3.42
CA ALA A 25 27.46 6.35 3.18
C ALA A 25 26.06 6.87 3.56
N PRO A 26 25.07 6.82 2.65
CA PRO A 26 23.75 7.36 2.96
C PRO A 26 23.20 6.60 4.17
N ILE A 27 22.93 7.33 5.26
CA ILE A 27 22.19 6.79 6.39
C ILE A 27 20.78 6.53 5.87
N ALA A 28 20.46 5.26 5.62
CA ALA A 28 19.12 4.85 5.23
C ALA A 28 18.17 5.17 6.39
N VAL A 29 17.50 6.32 6.32
CA VAL A 29 16.38 6.61 7.22
C VAL A 29 15.24 5.70 6.77
N VAL A 30 15.13 4.52 7.39
CA VAL A 30 13.94 3.69 7.28
C VAL A 30 12.83 4.43 8.03
N THR A 31 12.21 5.40 7.36
CA THR A 31 10.85 5.80 7.70
C THR A 31 9.98 4.65 7.24
N SER A 32 9.79 3.64 8.08
CA SER A 32 8.75 2.63 7.85
C SER A 32 7.42 3.37 7.84
N ARG A 33 6.96 3.77 6.65
CA ARG A 33 5.64 4.38 6.47
C ARG A 33 4.64 3.25 6.66
N THR A 34 4.13 3.14 7.87
CA THR A 34 3.01 2.26 8.15
C THR A 34 1.76 2.89 7.55
N SER A 35 0.98 2.10 6.83
CA SER A 35 -0.34 2.52 6.36
C SER A 35 -1.42 1.83 7.18
N GLU A 36 -2.49 2.55 7.43
CA GLU A 36 -3.65 2.06 8.17
C GLU A 36 -4.83 1.93 7.21
N VAL A 37 -5.61 0.85 7.36
CA VAL A 37 -6.83 0.64 6.59
C VAL A 37 -8.02 0.89 7.49
N TYR A 38 -8.96 1.71 7.01
CA TYR A 38 -10.23 1.97 7.66
C TYR A 38 -11.37 1.46 6.79
N VAL A 39 -12.41 0.91 7.41
CA VAL A 39 -13.60 0.38 6.73
C VAL A 39 -14.86 1.00 7.34
N TRP A 40 -15.77 1.48 6.49
CA TRP A 40 -17.10 1.98 6.86
C TRP A 40 -18.16 1.52 5.85
N GLY A 41 -19.44 1.79 6.12
CA GLY A 41 -20.55 1.24 5.35
C GLY A 41 -20.92 -0.20 5.77
N GLY A 42 -21.93 -0.79 5.12
CA GLY A 42 -22.39 -2.16 5.44
C GLY A 42 -22.79 -2.35 6.91
N GLY A 43 -23.47 -1.35 7.49
CA GLY A 43 -23.86 -1.30 8.90
C GLY A 43 -22.93 -0.53 9.84
N LYS A 44 -21.73 -0.12 9.38
CA LYS A 44 -20.82 0.76 10.14
C LYS A 44 -21.03 2.22 9.74
N SER A 45 -21.49 3.06 10.67
CA SER A 45 -21.73 4.50 10.46
C SER A 45 -20.48 5.37 10.63
N THR A 46 -19.40 4.82 11.18
CA THR A 46 -18.12 5.52 11.37
C THR A 46 -16.96 4.68 10.83
N PRO A 47 -15.87 5.30 10.36
CA PRO A 47 -14.64 4.60 9.99
C PRO A 47 -14.10 3.77 11.16
N GLN A 48 -13.91 2.47 10.93
CA GLN A 48 -13.31 1.55 11.90
C GLN A 48 -11.96 1.08 11.38
N LYS A 49 -10.92 1.16 12.21
CA LYS A 49 -9.58 0.68 11.87
C LYS A 49 -9.61 -0.85 11.72
N LEU A 50 -8.90 -1.35 10.71
CA LEU A 50 -8.76 -2.77 10.43
C LEU A 50 -7.45 -3.29 11.01
N ASP A 51 -7.48 -3.82 12.23
CA ASP A 51 -6.29 -4.31 12.94
C ASP A 51 -5.83 -5.72 12.50
N ALA A 52 -6.61 -6.37 11.64
CA ALA A 52 -6.45 -7.79 11.31
C ALA A 52 -5.47 -8.10 10.17
N ILE A 53 -5.03 -7.10 9.41
CA ILE A 53 -3.88 -7.29 8.50
C ILE A 53 -2.66 -7.39 9.43
N LYS A 54 -2.02 -8.57 9.46
CA LYS A 54 -0.97 -8.94 10.45
C LYS A 54 -0.13 -7.73 10.86
N SER A 55 0.02 -7.54 12.17
CA SER A 55 0.83 -6.48 12.77
C SER A 55 2.18 -6.35 12.05
N GLY A 56 2.38 -5.23 11.34
CA GLY A 56 3.60 -4.95 10.57
C GLY A 56 3.44 -4.97 9.04
N CYS A 57 2.41 -5.59 8.49
CA CYS A 57 2.15 -5.59 7.05
C CYS A 57 1.37 -4.32 6.66
N SER A 58 2.04 -3.41 5.96
CA SER A 58 1.41 -2.16 5.51
C SER A 58 0.57 -2.40 4.25
N ALA A 59 -0.65 -1.88 4.21
CA ALA A 59 -1.47 -1.93 3.00
C ALA A 59 -0.88 -1.02 1.90
N ARG A 60 -0.73 -1.58 0.70
CA ARG A 60 -0.28 -0.84 -0.48
C ARG A 60 -1.42 -0.49 -1.42
N GLN A 61 -2.43 -1.35 -1.50
CA GLN A 61 -3.62 -1.16 -2.31
C GLN A 61 -4.81 -1.82 -1.63
N VAL A 62 -5.98 -1.18 -1.72
CA VAL A 62 -7.26 -1.74 -1.29
C VAL A 62 -8.19 -1.84 -2.50
N CYS A 63 -9.13 -2.79 -2.46
CA CYS A 63 -10.23 -2.89 -3.39
C CYS A 63 -11.51 -3.28 -2.65
N ALA A 64 -12.62 -2.68 -3.07
CA ALA A 64 -13.94 -2.93 -2.53
C ALA A 64 -14.87 -3.35 -3.68
N GLY A 65 -15.26 -4.61 -3.69
CA GLY A 65 -16.29 -5.13 -4.59
C GLY A 65 -17.68 -5.07 -3.96
N ASN A 66 -18.69 -5.56 -4.67
CA ASN A 66 -20.07 -5.55 -4.19
C ASN A 66 -20.28 -6.48 -2.98
N THR A 67 -19.49 -7.55 -2.85
CA THR A 67 -19.69 -8.59 -1.82
C THR A 67 -18.47 -8.83 -0.92
N HIS A 68 -17.32 -8.25 -1.25
CA HIS A 68 -16.07 -8.54 -0.56
C HIS A 68 -15.07 -7.39 -0.69
N PHE A 69 -14.03 -7.47 0.14
CA PHE A 69 -12.89 -6.58 0.10
C PHE A 69 -11.63 -7.38 -0.21
N ALA A 70 -10.66 -6.69 -0.80
CA ALA A 70 -9.32 -7.21 -1.01
C ALA A 70 -8.27 -6.16 -0.61
N VAL A 71 -7.14 -6.61 -0.07
CA VAL A 71 -5.99 -5.78 0.22
C VAL A 71 -4.73 -6.45 -0.27
N VAL A 72 -3.88 -5.67 -0.94
CA VAL A 72 -2.51 -6.07 -1.26
C VAL A 72 -1.57 -5.31 -0.35
N THR A 73 -0.69 -6.03 0.33
CA THR A 73 0.29 -5.45 1.25
C THR A 73 1.55 -4.98 0.51
N VAL A 74 2.45 -4.31 1.23
CA VAL A 74 3.79 -3.93 0.73
C VAL A 74 4.62 -5.18 0.42
N GLU A 75 4.44 -6.24 1.21
CA GLU A 75 5.04 -7.58 1.06
C GLU A 75 4.45 -8.36 -0.14
N LYS A 76 3.54 -7.75 -0.89
CA LYS A 76 2.90 -8.32 -2.10
C LYS A 76 2.00 -9.52 -1.81
N GLU A 77 1.53 -9.65 -0.57
CA GLU A 77 0.53 -10.65 -0.18
C GLU A 77 -0.89 -10.14 -0.46
N LEU A 78 -1.81 -11.05 -0.79
CA LEU A 78 -3.23 -10.76 -0.99
C LEU A 78 -4.07 -11.29 0.18
N TYR A 79 -4.91 -10.40 0.71
CA TYR A 79 -5.90 -10.72 1.74
C TYR A 79 -7.30 -10.41 1.23
N THR A 80 -8.25 -11.30 1.50
CA THR A 80 -9.66 -11.14 1.09
C THR A 80 -10.61 -11.51 2.21
N TRP A 81 -11.75 -10.82 2.29
CA TRP A 81 -12.81 -11.10 3.27
C TRP A 81 -14.15 -10.53 2.81
N VAL A 82 -15.26 -11.01 3.38
CA VAL A 82 -16.60 -10.57 2.98
C VAL A 82 -16.89 -9.14 3.44
N ASN A 83 -17.67 -8.41 2.65
CA ASN A 83 -18.34 -7.23 3.17
C ASN A 83 -19.61 -7.67 3.94
N MET A 84 -20.04 -6.85 4.90
CA MET A 84 -21.05 -7.26 5.89
C MET A 84 -22.50 -7.20 5.35
N GLN A 85 -22.72 -7.42 4.06
CA GLN A 85 -24.07 -7.48 3.50
C GLN A 85 -24.67 -8.87 3.72
N GLY A 86 -25.56 -8.96 4.72
CA GLY A 86 -26.30 -10.18 5.03
C GLY A 86 -27.06 -10.72 3.82
N GLY A 87 -27.07 -12.04 3.65
CA GLY A 87 -27.87 -12.73 2.63
C GLY A 87 -27.16 -13.01 1.29
N THR A 88 -25.96 -12.49 1.07
CA THR A 88 -25.25 -12.76 -0.19
C THR A 88 -24.60 -14.15 -0.18
N LYS A 89 -24.97 -15.01 -1.13
CA LYS A 89 -24.26 -16.27 -1.40
C LYS A 89 -22.89 -15.98 -1.99
N LEU A 90 -21.87 -16.70 -1.54
CA LEU A 90 -20.51 -16.60 -2.06
C LEU A 90 -20.30 -17.65 -3.16
N HIS A 91 -19.70 -17.23 -4.27
CA HIS A 91 -19.37 -18.08 -5.41
C HIS A 91 -17.90 -18.50 -5.47
N GLY A 92 -17.09 -18.02 -4.51
CA GLY A 92 -15.65 -18.32 -4.43
C GLY A 92 -14.77 -17.09 -4.64
N GLN A 93 -15.35 -15.89 -4.69
CA GLN A 93 -14.66 -14.61 -4.90
C GLN A 93 -13.48 -14.37 -3.95
N LEU A 94 -13.48 -14.98 -2.76
CA LEU A 94 -12.42 -14.81 -1.78
C LEU A 94 -11.14 -15.60 -2.12
N GLY A 95 -11.22 -16.65 -2.95
CA GLY A 95 -10.04 -17.41 -3.38
C GLY A 95 -9.49 -18.41 -2.36
N HIS A 96 -10.18 -18.66 -1.24
CA HIS A 96 -9.72 -19.56 -0.16
C HIS A 96 -9.93 -21.06 -0.43
N GLY A 97 -10.41 -21.43 -1.62
CA GLY A 97 -10.69 -22.82 -1.99
C GLY A 97 -12.05 -23.35 -1.51
N ASP A 98 -12.89 -22.47 -0.95
CA ASP A 98 -14.24 -22.78 -0.50
C ASP A 98 -15.22 -21.63 -0.87
N ARG A 99 -16.47 -21.75 -0.38
CA ARG A 99 -17.52 -20.71 -0.47
C ARG A 99 -17.89 -20.18 0.92
N ALA A 100 -16.99 -20.25 1.89
CA ALA A 100 -17.22 -19.84 3.26
C ALA A 100 -17.07 -18.32 3.42
N SER A 101 -17.77 -17.76 4.43
CA SER A 101 -17.70 -16.34 4.75
C SER A 101 -16.63 -16.08 5.82
N TYR A 102 -15.66 -15.23 5.48
CA TYR A 102 -14.60 -14.79 6.38
C TYR A 102 -14.82 -13.32 6.72
N ARG A 103 -15.09 -13.01 8.00
CA ARG A 103 -15.40 -11.62 8.44
C ARG A 103 -14.16 -10.77 8.69
N GLN A 104 -12.99 -11.38 8.71
CA GLN A 104 -11.71 -10.72 8.88
C GLN A 104 -10.82 -11.03 7.67
N PRO A 105 -9.90 -10.11 7.31
CA PRO A 105 -8.87 -10.33 6.31
C PRO A 105 -8.21 -11.69 6.49
N LYS A 106 -8.32 -12.54 5.47
CA LYS A 106 -7.66 -13.84 5.43
C LYS A 106 -6.67 -13.87 4.27
N HIS A 107 -5.46 -14.36 4.53
CA HIS A 107 -4.43 -14.52 3.51
C HIS A 107 -4.86 -15.54 2.46
N VAL A 108 -4.70 -15.21 1.17
CA VAL A 108 -5.00 -16.12 0.06
C VAL A 108 -3.80 -17.04 -0.17
N GLU A 109 -3.71 -18.11 0.62
CA GLU A 109 -2.55 -19.03 0.65
C GLU A 109 -2.21 -19.64 -0.71
N LYS A 110 -3.19 -19.85 -1.60
CA LYS A 110 -2.98 -20.36 -2.95
C LYS A 110 -2.12 -19.44 -3.85
N LEU A 111 -1.95 -18.18 -3.47
CA LEU A 111 -1.10 -17.22 -4.18
C LEU A 111 0.23 -16.94 -3.44
N GLN A 112 0.53 -17.68 -2.37
CA GLN A 112 1.79 -17.52 -1.65
C GLN A 112 2.99 -17.71 -2.60
N GLY A 113 3.99 -16.83 -2.47
CA GLY A 113 5.16 -16.80 -3.34
C GLY A 113 4.97 -16.08 -4.67
N LYS A 114 3.73 -15.67 -5.02
CA LYS A 114 3.49 -14.80 -6.19
C LYS A 114 3.43 -13.34 -5.74
N ALA A 115 4.22 -12.48 -6.38
CA ALA A 115 4.26 -11.06 -6.04
C ALA A 115 3.03 -10.31 -6.60
N ILE A 116 1.99 -10.10 -5.80
CA ILE A 116 0.77 -9.40 -6.24
C ILE A 116 1.04 -7.90 -6.43
N ARG A 117 0.81 -7.41 -7.65
CA ARG A 117 0.99 -6.00 -8.06
C ARG A 117 -0.31 -5.21 -8.05
N GLN A 118 -1.41 -5.78 -8.51
CA GLN A 118 -2.71 -5.11 -8.52
C GLN A 118 -3.83 -6.10 -8.19
N VAL A 119 -4.92 -5.57 -7.64
CA VAL A 119 -6.16 -6.32 -7.40
C VAL A 119 -7.38 -5.49 -7.80
N SER A 120 -8.40 -6.16 -8.33
CA SER A 120 -9.73 -5.61 -8.59
C SER A 120 -10.81 -6.63 -8.18
N CYS A 121 -11.93 -6.13 -7.67
CA CYS A 121 -13.04 -6.91 -7.15
C CYS A 121 -14.32 -6.56 -7.93
N GLY A 122 -14.96 -7.57 -8.50
CA GLY A 122 -16.28 -7.46 -9.11
C GLY A 122 -17.39 -7.81 -8.12
N ASP A 123 -18.51 -8.29 -8.65
CA ASP A 123 -19.64 -8.71 -7.83
C ASP A 123 -19.32 -9.99 -7.07
N ASP A 124 -18.90 -11.03 -7.77
CA ASP A 124 -18.63 -12.36 -7.23
C ASP A 124 -17.32 -12.97 -7.78
N PHE A 125 -16.42 -12.11 -8.25
CA PHE A 125 -15.08 -12.49 -8.71
C PHE A 125 -14.02 -11.49 -8.24
N THR A 126 -12.78 -11.99 -8.15
CA THR A 126 -11.57 -11.20 -7.89
C THR A 126 -10.56 -11.45 -9.00
N VAL A 127 -9.91 -10.40 -9.49
CA VAL A 127 -8.83 -10.49 -10.48
C VAL A 127 -7.59 -9.80 -9.90
N CYS A 128 -6.42 -10.40 -10.08
CA CYS A 128 -5.16 -9.81 -9.66
C CYS A 128 -4.07 -9.95 -10.73
N ILE A 129 -3.13 -9.02 -10.74
CA ILE A 129 -1.94 -9.05 -11.60
C ILE A 129 -0.74 -9.40 -10.73
N THR A 130 0.04 -10.39 -11.14
CA THR A 130 1.33 -10.74 -10.53
C THR A 130 2.47 -9.99 -11.22
N GLY A 131 3.53 -9.71 -10.48
CA GLY A 131 4.81 -9.32 -11.05
C GLY A 131 5.67 -10.55 -11.25
N GLU A 132 5.50 -11.23 -12.38
CA GLU A 132 6.66 -11.86 -13.03
C GLU A 132 7.36 -10.79 -13.87
#